data_AF-A0A972W8S6-F1
#
_entry.id   AF-A0A972W8S6-F1
#
_cell.length_a   1.000
_cell.length_b   1.000
_cell.length_c   1.000
_cell.angle_alpha   90.00
_cell.angle_beta   90.00
_cell.angle_gamma   90.00
#
_symmetry.space_group_name_H-M   'P 1'
#
loop_
_entity.id
_entity.type
_entity.pdbx_description
1 polymer ?
#
loop_
_entity_poly.entity_id
_entity_poly.type
_entity_poly.pdbx_seq_one_letter_code
_entity_poly.pdbx_strand_id
1 'polypeptide(L)'
;MSEKVVWLFIFVGLYWAYCIFWGWKCAQMAKSASDYFVAGRRLSLWVFVLAATATSFSGWTFMGHPGLIYRDGFQYAYASFYAITIPFTGVMFLKRQWMLGKRFGYVTPGEMLADYFQGDAIRILVVCVALLFSIPYLGLQ
;
A
#
# COMPACT_ATOMS: atom_id res chain seq x y z
N MET A 1 12.73 -35.05 5.25
CA MET A 1 12.83 -33.64 4.80
C MET A 1 14.07 -33.03 5.43
N SER A 2 14.79 -32.15 4.73
CA SER A 2 15.94 -31.48 5.37
C SER A 2 15.45 -30.50 6.44
N GLU A 3 16.27 -30.26 7.47
CA GLU A 3 15.94 -29.34 8.57
C GLU A 3 15.52 -27.95 8.06
N LYS A 4 16.18 -27.47 7.00
CA LYS A 4 15.85 -26.18 6.36
C LYS A 4 14.42 -26.13 5.83
N VAL A 5 13.96 -27.22 5.21
CA VAL A 5 12.60 -27.30 4.66
C VAL A 5 11.56 -27.37 5.78
N VAL A 6 11.88 -28.08 6.88
CA VAL A 6 11.01 -28.12 8.07
C VAL A 6 10.84 -26.71 8.66
N TRP A 7 11.94 -25.99 8.88
CA TRP A 7 11.89 -24.61 9.39
C TRP A 7 11.14 -23.66 8.45
N LEU A 8 11.33 -23.79 7.14
CA LEU A 8 10.60 -23.00 6.15
C LEU A 8 9.08 -23.14 6.32
N PHE A 9 8.57 -24.37 6.38
CA PHE A 9 7.14 -24.61 6.56
C PHE A 9 6.62 -24.10 7.89
N ILE A 10 7.40 -24.24 8.98
CA ILE A 10 7.03 -23.70 10.29
C ILE A 10 6.86 -22.18 10.22
N PHE A 11 7.86 -21.45 9.71
CA PHE A 11 7.80 -19.99 9.66
C PHE A 11 6.70 -19.47 8.72
N VAL A 12 6.55 -20.08 7.54
CA VAL A 12 5.47 -19.72 6.60
C VAL A 12 4.10 -19.99 7.21
N GLY A 13 3.93 -21.16 7.85
CA GLY A 13 2.68 -21.52 8.52
C GLY A 13 2.31 -20.56 9.65
N LEU A 14 3.26 -20.20 10.50
CA LEU A 14 3.06 -19.21 11.57
C LEU A 14 2.72 -17.82 11.01
N TYR A 15 3.42 -17.39 9.97
CA TYR A 15 3.16 -16.11 9.32
C TYR A 15 1.74 -16.06 8.71
N TRP A 16 1.33 -17.09 7.97
CA TRP A 16 -0.02 -17.16 7.41
C TRP A 16 -1.08 -17.23 8.50
N ALA A 17 -0.88 -18.02 9.54
CA ALA A 17 -1.80 -18.08 10.67
C ALA A 17 -1.98 -16.70 11.31
N TYR A 18 -0.89 -15.96 11.52
CA TYR A 18 -0.93 -14.59 12.03
C TYR A 18 -1.71 -13.64 11.10
N CYS A 19 -1.39 -13.64 9.80
CA CYS A 19 -2.06 -12.79 8.82
C CYS A 19 -3.55 -13.08 8.69
N ILE A 20 -3.93 -14.36 8.60
CA ILE A 20 -5.33 -14.80 8.49
C ILE A 20 -6.09 -14.45 9.76
N PHE A 21 -5.51 -14.71 10.93
CA PHE A 21 -6.12 -14.39 12.22
C PHE A 21 -6.45 -12.90 12.33
N TRP A 22 -5.48 -12.03 12.05
CA TRP A 22 -5.71 -10.58 12.12
C TRP A 22 -6.62 -10.08 11.00
N GLY A 23 -6.50 -10.61 9.79
CA GLY A 23 -7.40 -10.29 8.68
C GLY A 23 -8.86 -10.59 9.02
N TRP A 24 -9.12 -11.80 9.55
CA TRP A 24 -10.46 -12.21 9.97
C TRP A 24 -10.98 -11.38 11.14
N LYS A 25 -10.18 -11.18 12.19
CA LYS A 25 -10.56 -10.40 13.37
C LYS A 25 -10.88 -8.95 12.99
N CYS A 26 -10.04 -8.31 12.20
CA CYS A 26 -10.26 -6.93 11.75
C CYS A 26 -11.49 -6.82 10.83
N ALA A 27 -11.74 -7.81 9.96
CA ALA A 27 -12.95 -7.85 9.14
C ALA A 27 -14.23 -7.93 9.99
N GLN A 28 -14.22 -8.68 11.10
CA GLN A 28 -15.35 -8.72 12.03
C GLN A 28 -15.54 -7.40 12.80
N MET A 29 -14.44 -6.68 13.08
CA MET A 29 -14.47 -5.40 13.79
C MET A 29 -14.93 -4.23 12.91
N ALA A 30 -14.69 -4.27 11.60
CA ALA A 30 -15.12 -3.21 10.68
C ALA A 30 -16.64 -3.21 10.52
N LYS A 31 -17.31 -2.13 10.95
CA LYS A 31 -18.78 -1.98 10.86
C LYS A 31 -19.22 -0.97 9.80
N SER A 32 -18.29 -0.20 9.26
CA SER A 32 -18.54 0.80 8.22
C SER A 32 -17.42 0.83 7.17
N ALA A 33 -17.69 1.45 6.03
CA ALA A 33 -16.67 1.69 5.01
C ALA A 33 -15.49 2.52 5.56
N SER A 34 -15.76 3.49 6.44
CA SER A 34 -14.71 4.27 7.08
C SER A 34 -13.85 3.43 8.02
N ASP A 35 -14.43 2.46 8.72
CA ASP A 35 -13.65 1.53 9.56
C ASP A 35 -12.78 0.61 8.70
N TYR A 36 -13.31 0.14 7.57
CA TYR A 36 -12.60 -0.78 6.68
C TYR A 36 -11.46 -0.10 5.91
N PHE A 37 -11.74 1.04 5.25
CA PHE A 37 -10.78 1.66 4.33
C PHE A 37 -9.80 2.63 5.01
N VAL A 38 -10.21 3.31 6.09
CA VAL A 38 -9.38 4.33 6.75
C VAL A 38 -9.23 4.09 8.26
N ALA A 39 -9.55 2.88 8.74
CA ALA A 39 -9.43 2.49 10.15
C ALA A 39 -10.10 3.48 11.12
N GLY A 40 -11.24 4.06 10.72
CA GLY A 40 -11.96 5.06 11.50
C GLY A 40 -11.16 6.33 11.78
N ARG A 41 -10.05 6.57 11.06
CA ARG A 41 -9.09 7.65 11.26
C ARG A 41 -8.45 7.67 12.65
N ARG A 42 -8.28 6.49 13.26
CA ARG A 42 -7.72 6.29 14.61
C ARG A 42 -6.26 5.83 14.63
N LEU A 43 -5.64 5.61 13.47
CA LEU A 43 -4.24 5.19 13.39
C LEU A 43 -3.32 6.28 13.94
N SER A 44 -2.41 5.88 14.83
CA SER A 44 -1.35 6.76 15.31
C SER A 44 -0.31 7.00 14.22
N LEU A 45 0.39 8.13 14.29
CA LEU A 45 1.36 8.53 13.27
C LEU A 45 2.46 7.47 13.05
N TRP A 46 2.99 6.88 14.13
CA TRP A 46 4.05 5.88 14.03
C TRP A 46 3.58 4.59 13.37
N VAL A 47 2.36 4.12 13.69
CA VAL A 47 1.77 2.95 13.03
C VAL A 47 1.52 3.26 11.55
N PHE A 48 1.05 4.45 11.23
CA PHE A 48 0.88 4.89 9.84
C PHE A 48 2.21 4.92 9.08
N VAL A 49 3.28 5.48 9.65
CA VAL A 49 4.60 5.53 9.00
C VAL A 49 5.12 4.13 8.72
N LEU A 50 5.01 3.21 9.69
CA LEU A 50 5.41 1.81 9.50
C LEU A 50 4.58 1.13 8.41
N ALA A 51 3.25 1.29 8.43
CA ALA A 51 2.36 0.70 7.43
C ALA A 51 2.60 1.28 6.02
N ALA A 52 2.77 2.60 5.91
CA ALA A 52 3.05 3.27 4.65
C ALA A 52 4.41 2.85 4.07
N THR A 53 5.42 2.70 4.93
CA THR A 53 6.75 2.21 4.54
C THR A 53 6.67 0.76 4.07
N ALA A 54 6.02 -0.11 4.84
CA ALA A 54 5.80 -1.51 4.46
C ALA A 54 5.02 -1.65 3.15
N THR A 55 4.04 -0.78 2.89
CA THR A 55 3.27 -0.76 1.64
C THR A 55 4.09 -0.24 0.45
N SER A 56 5.08 0.63 0.70
CA SER A 56 5.94 1.17 -0.35
C SER A 56 6.97 0.16 -0.86
N PHE A 57 7.27 -0.86 -0.06
CA PHE A 57 8.20 -1.94 -0.42
C PHE A 57 7.43 -3.19 -0.82
N SER A 58 7.83 -3.78 -1.93
CA SER A 58 7.01 -4.74 -2.68
C SER A 58 7.86 -5.91 -3.18
N GLY A 59 7.24 -6.94 -3.77
CA GLY A 59 7.97 -8.07 -4.40
C GLY A 59 9.04 -7.59 -5.41
N TRP A 60 8.77 -6.49 -6.11
CA TRP A 60 9.74 -5.86 -7.00
C TRP A 60 10.99 -5.36 -6.27
N THR A 61 10.87 -4.83 -5.05
CA THR A 61 12.03 -4.37 -4.25
C THR A 61 12.98 -5.53 -3.92
N PHE A 62 12.44 -6.68 -3.57
CA PHE A 62 13.24 -7.80 -3.06
C PHE A 62 13.73 -8.74 -4.15
N MET A 63 13.01 -8.88 -5.27
CA MET A 63 13.39 -9.78 -6.37
C MET A 63 13.77 -9.02 -7.64
N GLY A 64 12.92 -8.09 -8.09
CA GLY A 64 13.13 -7.37 -9.36
C GLY A 64 14.36 -6.45 -9.33
N HIS A 65 14.46 -5.61 -8.29
CA HIS A 65 15.50 -4.61 -8.16
C HIS A 65 16.92 -5.21 -8.08
N PRO A 66 17.22 -6.23 -7.22
CA PRO A 66 18.52 -6.89 -7.23
C PRO A 66 18.82 -7.61 -8.55
N GLY A 67 17.81 -8.21 -9.19
CA GLY A 67 17.96 -8.86 -10.50
C GLY A 67 18.37 -7.87 -11.60
N LEU A 68 17.81 -6.66 -11.57
CA LEU A 68 18.18 -5.58 -12.49
C LEU A 68 19.56 -5.00 -12.19
N ILE A 69 19.94 -4.85 -10.91
CA ILE A 69 21.33 -4.49 -10.56
C ILE A 69 22.31 -5.56 -11.05
N TYR A 70 21.97 -6.83 -10.90
CA TYR A 70 22.81 -7.94 -11.38
C TYR A 70 22.98 -7.92 -12.90
N ARG A 71 21.90 -7.63 -13.65
CA ARG A 71 21.91 -7.60 -15.12
C ARG A 71 22.53 -6.33 -15.70
N ASP A 72 22.14 -5.17 -15.19
CA ASP A 72 22.43 -3.85 -15.77
C ASP A 72 23.57 -3.11 -15.03
N GLY A 73 24.07 -3.71 -13.95
CA GLY A 73 25.18 -3.21 -13.17
C GLY A 73 24.79 -2.15 -12.12
N PHE A 74 25.81 -1.64 -11.44
CA PHE A 74 25.64 -0.73 -10.30
C PHE A 74 24.97 0.60 -10.67
N GLN A 75 25.00 1.00 -11.94
CA GLN A 75 24.29 2.20 -12.40
C GLN A 75 22.78 2.10 -12.18
N TYR A 76 22.19 0.89 -12.24
CA TYR A 76 20.78 0.73 -11.92
C TYR A 76 20.48 0.95 -10.42
N ALA A 77 21.49 0.81 -9.54
CA ALA A 77 21.31 1.01 -8.11
C ALA A 77 20.87 2.45 -7.74
N TYR A 78 21.07 3.44 -8.61
CA TYR A 78 20.51 4.79 -8.44
C TYR A 78 18.97 4.77 -8.35
N ALA A 79 18.30 3.79 -8.94
CA ALA A 79 16.85 3.64 -8.78
C ALA A 79 16.44 3.51 -7.31
N SER A 80 17.31 2.96 -6.43
CA SER A 80 17.07 2.81 -4.98
C SER A 80 16.68 4.10 -4.26
N PHE A 81 16.97 5.28 -4.83
CA PHE A 81 16.50 6.56 -4.31
C PHE A 81 14.96 6.67 -4.26
N TYR A 82 14.22 5.77 -4.90
CA TYR A 82 12.77 5.64 -4.71
C TYR A 82 12.38 5.48 -3.22
N ALA A 83 13.24 4.86 -2.41
CA ALA A 83 13.04 4.70 -0.97
C ALA A 83 12.96 6.04 -0.22
N ILE A 84 13.49 7.12 -0.80
CA ILE A 84 13.39 8.48 -0.27
C ILE A 84 12.29 9.26 -0.98
N THR A 85 12.24 9.20 -2.31
CA THR A 85 11.31 10.04 -3.09
C THR A 85 9.85 9.65 -2.87
N ILE A 86 9.52 8.37 -2.68
CA ILE A 86 8.14 7.92 -2.41
C ILE A 86 7.64 8.44 -1.05
N PRO A 87 8.32 8.21 0.09
CA PRO A 87 7.88 8.80 1.36
C PRO A 87 7.85 10.33 1.34
N PHE A 88 8.85 10.96 0.70
CA PHE A 88 8.94 12.42 0.62
C PHE A 88 7.74 13.03 -0.11
N THR A 89 7.41 12.50 -1.29
CA THR A 89 6.20 12.92 -2.03
C THR A 89 4.93 12.63 -1.23
N GLY A 90 4.87 11.49 -0.53
CA GLY A 90 3.79 11.17 0.39
C GLY A 90 3.57 12.25 1.46
N VAL A 91 4.64 12.68 2.14
CA VAL A 91 4.56 13.75 3.15
C VAL A 91 4.09 15.09 2.56
N MET A 92 4.56 15.42 1.36
CA MET A 92 4.23 16.69 0.70
C MET A 92 2.76 16.78 0.28
N PHE A 93 2.19 15.70 -0.26
CA PHE A 93 0.86 15.73 -0.88
C PHE A 93 -0.23 15.06 -0.04
N LEU A 94 0.05 13.92 0.61
CA LEU A 94 -0.97 13.13 1.30
C LEU A 94 -1.46 13.79 2.58
N LYS A 95 -0.62 14.58 3.26
CA LYS A 95 -1.04 15.31 4.47
C LYS A 95 -2.23 16.25 4.18
N ARG A 96 -2.20 16.96 3.06
CA ARG A 96 -3.30 17.88 2.68
C ARG A 96 -4.57 17.11 2.35
N GLN A 97 -4.45 16.03 1.57
CA GLN A 97 -5.57 15.16 1.22
C GLN A 97 -6.20 14.50 2.47
N TRP A 98 -5.37 14.06 3.42
CA TRP A 98 -5.83 13.52 4.69
C TRP A 98 -6.66 14.52 5.50
N MET A 99 -6.20 15.78 5.58
CA MET A 99 -6.94 16.84 6.28
C MET A 99 -8.30 17.11 5.61
N LEU A 100 -8.36 17.12 4.28
CA LEU A 100 -9.61 17.26 3.53
C LEU A 100 -10.54 16.06 3.76
N GLY A 101 -10.03 14.83 3.65
CA GLY A 101 -10.81 13.62 3.92
C GLY A 101 -11.34 13.57 5.36
N LYS A 102 -10.61 14.10 6.34
CA LYS A 102 -11.10 14.22 7.73
C LYS A 102 -12.19 15.29 7.87
N ARG A 103 -12.07 16.42 7.16
CA ARG A 103 -13.02 17.55 7.25
C ARG A 103 -14.34 17.27 6.52
N PHE A 104 -14.27 16.67 5.33
CA PHE A 104 -15.40 16.48 4.44
C PHE A 104 -15.91 15.03 4.40
N GLY A 105 -15.24 14.12 5.09
CA GLY A 105 -15.67 12.72 5.21
C GLY A 105 -15.19 11.80 4.11
N TYR A 106 -14.50 12.30 3.07
CA TYR A 106 -14.06 11.48 1.94
C TYR A 106 -13.26 10.25 2.36
N VAL A 107 -13.57 9.12 1.73
CA VAL A 107 -12.89 7.83 1.92
C VAL A 107 -11.99 7.50 0.72
N THR A 108 -12.37 7.93 -0.48
CA THR A 108 -11.59 7.66 -1.70
C THR A 108 -11.09 8.95 -2.37
N PRO A 109 -9.95 8.90 -3.10
CA PRO A 109 -9.50 10.04 -3.90
C PRO A 109 -10.51 10.43 -4.99
N GLY A 110 -11.20 9.46 -5.59
CA GLY A 110 -12.20 9.71 -6.63
C GLY A 110 -13.43 10.46 -6.13
N GLU A 111 -13.85 10.19 -4.89
CA GLU A 111 -14.90 10.95 -4.20
C GLU A 111 -14.47 12.40 -3.96
N MET A 112 -13.27 12.59 -3.38
CA MET A 112 -12.70 13.93 -3.12
C MET A 112 -12.56 14.75 -4.40
N LEU A 113 -12.06 14.14 -5.49
CA LEU A 113 -11.87 14.84 -6.76
C LEU A 113 -13.19 15.12 -7.48
N ALA A 114 -14.16 14.22 -7.40
CA ALA A 114 -15.49 14.46 -7.96
C ALA A 114 -16.21 15.62 -7.27
N ASP A 115 -16.08 15.73 -5.96
CA ASP A 115 -16.62 16.88 -5.22
C ASP A 115 -15.86 18.16 -5.57
N TYR A 116 -14.53 18.12 -5.69
CA TYR A 116 -13.76 19.31 -6.09
C TYR A 116 -14.11 19.83 -7.50
N PHE A 117 -14.21 18.93 -8.49
CA PHE A 117 -14.48 19.28 -9.88
C PHE A 117 -15.98 19.29 -10.25
N GLN A 118 -16.87 18.97 -9.31
CA GLN A 118 -18.32 18.95 -9.50
C GLN A 118 -18.77 18.06 -10.68
N GLY A 119 -18.23 16.83 -10.77
CA GLY A 119 -18.63 15.90 -11.83
C GLY A 119 -18.10 14.48 -11.64
N ASP A 120 -18.84 13.49 -12.14
CA ASP A 120 -18.49 12.07 -11.98
C ASP A 120 -17.46 11.55 -12.99
N ALA A 121 -17.20 12.28 -14.06
CA ALA A 121 -16.20 11.90 -15.07
C ALA A 121 -14.81 11.72 -14.46
N ILE A 122 -14.40 12.60 -13.53
CA ILE A 122 -13.11 12.50 -12.84
C ILE A 122 -13.07 11.28 -11.90
N ARG A 123 -14.21 10.91 -11.27
CA ARG A 123 -14.29 9.71 -10.44
C ARG A 123 -14.03 8.47 -11.27
N ILE A 124 -14.70 8.36 -12.42
CA ILE A 124 -14.53 7.24 -13.35
C ILE A 124 -13.09 7.18 -13.85
N LEU A 125 -12.51 8.32 -14.23
CA LEU A 125 -11.11 8.39 -14.64
C LEU A 125 -10.17 7.89 -13.54
N VAL A 126 -10.36 8.31 -12.30
CA VAL A 126 -9.55 7.86 -11.15
C VAL A 126 -9.66 6.34 -10.97
N VAL A 127 -10.85 5.76 -11.09
CA VAL A 127 -11.05 4.31 -11.01
C VAL A 127 -10.34 3.60 -12.17
N CYS A 128 -10.50 4.06 -13.41
CA CYS A 128 -9.84 3.47 -14.57
C CYS A 128 -8.31 3.50 -14.44
N VAL A 129 -7.74 4.64 -14.03
CA VAL A 129 -6.30 4.79 -13.78
C VAL A 129 -5.86 3.86 -12.67
N ALA A 130 -6.59 3.82 -11.55
CA ALA A 130 -6.25 2.94 -10.43
C ALA A 130 -6.23 1.47 -10.84
N LEU A 131 -7.21 0.99 -11.61
CA LEU A 131 -7.27 -0.39 -12.09
C LEU A 131 -6.17 -0.69 -13.11
N LEU A 132 -5.93 0.22 -14.06
CA LEU A 132 -4.91 0.07 -15.10
C LEU A 132 -3.52 -0.13 -14.52
N PHE A 133 -3.18 0.57 -13.43
CA PHE A 133 -1.88 0.43 -12.79
C PHE A 133 -1.87 -0.70 -11.74
N SER A 134 -2.94 -0.85 -10.94
CA SER A 134 -2.94 -1.81 -9.83
C SER A 134 -2.97 -3.26 -10.30
N ILE A 135 -3.74 -3.60 -11.36
CA ILE A 135 -3.87 -4.99 -11.82
C ILE A 135 -2.54 -5.54 -12.36
N PRO A 136 -1.85 -4.87 -13.30
CA PRO A 136 -0.54 -5.33 -13.77
C PRO A 136 0.49 -5.34 -12.64
N TYR A 137 0.44 -4.35 -11.75
CA TYR A 137 1.36 -4.28 -10.61
C TYR A 137 1.18 -5.44 -9.65
N LEU A 138 -0.05 -5.91 -9.41
CA LEU A 138 -0.32 -7.11 -8.61
C LEU A 138 0.25 -8.37 -9.27
N GLY A 139 0.26 -8.46 -10.61
CA GLY A 139 0.87 -9.58 -11.32
C GLY A 139 2.41 -9.55 -11.34
N LEU A 140 3.02 -8.42 -11.02
CA LEU A 140 4.48 -8.22 -10.94
C LEU A 140 5.07 -8.56 -9.57
N GLN A 141 4.24 -8.61 -8.53
CA GLN A 141 4.65 -8.91 -7.15
C GLN A 141 4.54 -10.39 -6.83
#